data_AF-A0A0A9BXX3-F1
#
_entry.id   AF-A0A0A9BXX3-F1
#
_cell.length_a   1.000
_cell.length_b   1.000
_cell.length_c   1.000
_cell.angle_alpha   90.00
_cell.angle_beta   90.00
_cell.angle_gamma   90.00
#
_symmetry.space_group_name_H-M   'P 1'
#
loop_
_entity.id
_entity.type
_entity.pdbx_description
1 polymer ?
#
loop_
_entity_poly.entity_id
_entity_poly.type
_entity_poly.pdbx_seq_one_letter_code
_entity_poly.pdbx_strand_id
1 'polypeptide(L)'
;MMLHELLQQPSCRKSSLLASVVAPSVFGALDTGDTKCLEVALKIICKISSDDDTKSYLVSSGIIAKLCPLLSEGRHTECCLNILRNLSDVKEAADFIIGSDNCLSSISDNLDTGSCREREHAVVILLAVCSHSTEDCSLVMKEGVIPALVELSVNGTNFAKDYSIKMLQLLRDYFSSSCSREVATNHAAENPSNGSICKQPISNSARYISRKLNIFSKPRSLTLA
;
A
#
# COMPACT_ATOMS: atom_id res chain seq x y z
N MET A 1 9.16 -5.22 31.12
CA MET A 1 8.94 -3.89 31.73
C MET A 1 10.15 -2.96 31.60
N MET A 2 11.38 -3.37 31.95
CA MET A 2 12.57 -2.49 31.84
C MET A 2 12.82 -1.90 30.43
N LEU A 3 12.56 -2.65 29.36
CA LEU A 3 12.76 -2.14 27.99
C LEU A 3 11.80 -1.00 27.62
N HIS A 4 10.56 -1.03 28.10
CA HIS A 4 9.58 0.04 27.83
C HIS A 4 9.97 1.35 28.53
N GLU A 5 10.57 1.25 29.71
CA GLU A 5 10.99 2.40 30.52
C GLU A 5 12.31 3.01 30.04
N LEU A 6 13.21 2.18 29.50
CA LEU A 6 14.44 2.64 28.84
C LEU A 6 14.19 3.40 27.53
N LEU A 7 13.11 3.07 26.80
CA LEU A 7 12.73 3.79 25.58
C LEU A 7 12.08 5.17 25.83
N GLN A 8 11.72 5.48 27.08
CA GLN A 8 11.22 6.82 27.45
C GLN A 8 12.33 7.79 27.87
N GLN A 9 13.58 7.33 27.99
CA GLN A 9 14.69 8.18 28.44
C GLN A 9 15.27 9.02 27.28
N PRO A 10 15.31 10.37 27.38
CA PRO A 10 15.80 11.25 26.33
C PRO A 10 17.28 11.09 25.98
N SER A 11 18.06 10.40 26.83
CA SER A 11 19.52 10.25 26.75
C SER A 11 19.98 9.12 25.81
N CYS A 12 19.08 8.25 25.37
CA CYS A 12 19.41 7.08 24.53
C CYS A 12 19.21 7.32 23.01
N ARG A 13 19.34 8.56 22.53
CA ARG A 13 19.19 8.94 21.11
C ARG A 13 20.30 8.42 20.16
N LYS A 14 21.16 7.49 20.59
CA LYS A 14 22.06 6.78 19.67
C LYS A 14 21.34 5.53 19.16
N SER A 15 20.51 5.76 18.17
CA SER A 15 19.47 4.89 17.61
C SER A 15 19.94 3.56 17.02
N SER A 16 21.15 3.52 16.43
CA SER A 16 21.68 2.29 15.79
C SER A 16 22.00 1.16 16.79
N LEU A 17 22.59 1.49 17.95
CA LEU A 17 22.98 0.50 18.96
C LEU A 17 21.77 -0.09 19.69
N LEU A 18 20.75 0.75 19.97
CA LEU A 18 19.51 0.25 20.55
C LEU A 18 18.73 -0.61 19.56
N ALA A 19 18.63 -0.21 18.28
CA ALA A 19 17.98 -1.07 17.29
C ALA A 19 18.67 -2.43 17.19
N SER A 20 20.01 -2.46 17.15
CA SER A 20 20.78 -3.71 17.03
C SER A 20 20.76 -4.62 18.26
N VAL A 21 20.58 -4.06 19.46
CA VAL A 21 20.46 -4.84 20.71
C VAL A 21 19.01 -5.26 20.98
N VAL A 22 18.05 -4.38 20.67
CA VAL A 22 16.63 -4.58 20.99
C VAL A 22 15.93 -5.43 19.93
N ALA A 23 16.30 -5.31 18.65
CA ALA A 23 15.64 -6.06 17.57
C ALA A 23 15.72 -7.57 17.75
N PRO A 24 16.87 -8.24 17.98
CA PRO A 24 16.88 -9.71 18.07
C PRO A 24 15.95 -10.25 19.16
N SER A 25 15.89 -9.56 20.30
CA SER A 25 15.03 -9.94 21.44
C SER A 25 13.55 -9.67 21.16
N VAL A 26 13.23 -8.55 20.49
CA VAL A 26 11.86 -8.16 20.16
C VAL A 26 11.31 -8.95 18.96
N PHE A 27 12.17 -9.34 18.02
CA PHE A 27 11.81 -10.18 16.88
C PHE A 27 11.49 -11.60 17.33
N GLY A 28 12.22 -12.13 18.32
CA GLY A 28 11.87 -13.40 18.96
C GLY A 28 10.49 -13.38 19.62
N ALA A 29 10.05 -12.23 20.15
CA ALA A 29 8.71 -12.06 20.72
C ALA A 29 7.59 -12.02 19.66
N LEU A 30 7.92 -11.82 18.37
CA LEU A 30 6.95 -12.01 17.28
C LEU A 30 6.66 -13.49 17.02
N ASP A 31 7.56 -14.39 17.44
CA ASP A 31 7.47 -15.83 17.15
C ASP A 31 6.85 -16.64 18.31
N THR A 32 6.68 -16.06 19.51
CA THR A 32 6.30 -16.80 20.72
C THR A 32 4.80 -17.08 20.86
N GLY A 33 3.94 -16.53 19.98
CA GLY A 33 2.48 -16.72 20.03
C GLY A 33 1.79 -16.07 21.24
N ASP A 34 2.52 -15.43 22.15
CA ASP A 34 1.95 -14.68 23.27
C ASP A 34 1.49 -13.30 22.80
N THR A 35 0.17 -13.16 22.68
CA THR A 35 -0.52 -11.97 22.20
C THR A 35 -0.21 -10.70 23.00
N LYS A 36 0.08 -10.80 24.30
CA LYS A 36 0.44 -9.63 25.12
C LYS A 36 1.89 -9.20 24.86
N CYS A 37 2.79 -10.18 24.72
CA CYS A 37 4.17 -9.90 24.34
C CYS A 37 4.25 -9.32 22.92
N LEU A 38 3.41 -9.82 22.00
CA LEU A 38 3.32 -9.34 20.63
C LEU A 38 2.93 -7.86 20.55
N GLU A 39 1.89 -7.43 21.28
CA GLU A 39 1.46 -6.02 21.26
C GLU A 39 2.56 -5.08 21.76
N VAL A 40 3.24 -5.46 22.84
CA VAL A 40 4.36 -4.68 23.40
C VAL A 40 5.52 -4.64 22.40
N ALA A 41 5.84 -5.77 21.76
CA ALA A 41 6.87 -5.86 20.75
C ALA A 41 6.58 -4.93 19.56
N LEU A 42 5.36 -4.96 19.02
CA LEU A 42 4.93 -4.11 17.91
C LEU A 42 5.00 -2.63 18.27
N LYS A 43 4.61 -2.24 19.48
CA LYS A 43 4.74 -0.84 19.94
C LYS A 43 6.19 -0.38 20.01
N ILE A 44 7.10 -1.24 20.47
CA ILE A 44 8.53 -0.95 20.51
C ILE A 44 9.07 -0.81 19.08
N ILE A 45 8.77 -1.75 18.19
CA ILE A 45 9.19 -1.71 16.78
C ILE A 45 8.63 -0.45 16.11
N CYS A 46 7.36 -0.11 16.34
CA CYS A 46 6.74 1.11 15.82
C CYS A 46 7.52 2.36 16.25
N LYS A 47 7.92 2.43 17.53
CA LYS A 47 8.73 3.56 18.00
C LYS A 47 10.11 3.61 17.35
N ILE A 48 10.77 2.46 17.22
CA ILE A 48 12.09 2.37 16.57
C ILE A 48 11.97 2.76 15.09
N SER A 49 11.04 2.16 14.35
CA SER A 49 10.83 2.41 12.91
C SER A 49 10.54 3.87 12.53
N SER A 50 10.07 4.69 13.47
CA SER A 50 9.84 6.12 13.23
C SER A 50 11.12 6.95 13.12
N ASP A 51 12.28 6.34 13.43
CA ASP A 51 13.59 6.97 13.36
C ASP A 51 14.36 6.50 12.12
N ASP A 52 14.71 7.44 11.24
CA ASP A 52 15.30 7.18 9.92
C ASP A 52 16.60 6.37 9.99
N ASP A 53 17.43 6.61 11.01
CA ASP A 53 18.70 5.89 11.23
C ASP A 53 18.52 4.38 11.48
N THR A 54 17.32 3.95 11.87
CA THR A 54 17.04 2.55 12.21
C THR A 54 16.36 1.77 11.10
N LYS A 55 15.77 2.45 10.11
CA LYS A 55 14.90 1.83 9.11
C LYS A 55 15.65 0.77 8.31
N SER A 56 16.80 1.12 7.75
CA SER A 56 17.62 0.18 6.96
C SER A 56 17.99 -1.05 7.78
N TYR A 57 18.36 -0.87 9.05
CA TYR A 57 18.66 -2.00 9.93
C TYR A 57 17.45 -2.91 10.17
N LEU A 58 16.27 -2.33 10.43
CA LEU A 58 15.04 -3.10 10.63
C LEU A 58 14.66 -3.90 9.37
N VAL A 59 14.80 -3.26 8.20
CA VAL A 59 14.53 -3.89 6.90
C VAL A 59 15.48 -5.07 6.67
N SER A 60 16.79 -4.86 6.79
CA SER A 60 17.78 -5.94 6.61
C SER A 60 17.69 -7.03 7.70
N SER A 61 17.07 -6.74 8.85
CA SER A 61 16.77 -7.73 9.89
C SER A 61 15.55 -8.62 9.57
N GLY A 62 14.87 -8.39 8.44
CA GLY A 62 13.75 -9.22 7.99
C GLY A 62 12.41 -8.91 8.67
N ILE A 63 12.22 -7.70 9.20
CA ILE A 63 10.98 -7.36 9.93
C ILE A 63 9.73 -7.47 9.06
N ILE A 64 9.83 -7.15 7.76
CA ILE A 64 8.69 -7.12 6.84
C ILE A 64 8.09 -8.51 6.70
N ALA A 65 8.93 -9.53 6.53
CA ALA A 65 8.50 -10.93 6.45
C ALA A 65 7.76 -11.40 7.71
N LYS A 66 8.06 -10.82 8.89
CA LYS A 66 7.35 -11.11 10.14
C LYS A 66 6.03 -10.33 10.27
N LEU A 67 5.93 -9.15 9.68
CA LEU A 67 4.71 -8.32 9.75
C LEU A 67 3.63 -8.78 8.77
N CYS A 68 3.99 -9.28 7.59
CA CYS A 68 3.01 -9.65 6.56
C CYS A 68 2.00 -10.72 7.04
N PRO A 69 2.40 -11.81 7.73
CA PRO A 69 1.42 -12.77 8.29
C PRO A 69 0.48 -12.13 9.33
N LEU A 70 0.98 -11.19 10.13
CA LEU A 70 0.19 -10.51 11.17
C LEU A 70 -0.88 -9.58 10.59
N LEU A 71 -0.69 -9.05 9.37
CA LEU A 71 -1.72 -8.29 8.67
C LEU A 71 -2.93 -9.18 8.33
N SER A 72 -2.68 -10.43 7.96
CA SER A 72 -3.74 -11.38 7.60
C SER A 72 -4.51 -11.90 8.83
N GLU A 73 -3.91 -11.86 10.02
CA GLU A 73 -4.58 -12.25 11.28
C GLU A 73 -5.59 -11.23 11.80
N GLY A 74 -5.51 -9.97 11.37
CA GLY A 74 -6.48 -8.93 11.69
C GLY A 74 -6.39 -8.32 13.11
N ARG A 75 -5.60 -8.88 14.02
CA ARG A 75 -5.57 -8.47 15.45
C ARG A 75 -4.77 -7.18 15.69
N HIS A 76 -3.69 -6.99 14.95
CA HIS A 76 -2.74 -5.88 15.14
C HIS A 76 -2.46 -5.12 13.83
N THR A 77 -3.46 -5.09 12.95
CA THR A 77 -3.34 -4.59 11.58
C THR A 77 -2.89 -3.13 11.53
N GLU A 78 -3.53 -2.23 12.27
CA GLU A 78 -3.12 -0.82 12.32
C GLU A 78 -1.65 -0.65 12.75
N CYS A 79 -1.19 -1.37 13.78
CA CYS A 79 0.20 -1.31 14.22
C CYS A 79 1.16 -1.81 13.15
N CYS A 80 0.84 -2.93 12.49
CA CYS A 80 1.65 -3.49 11.42
C CYS A 80 1.72 -2.55 10.22
N LEU A 81 0.60 -1.99 9.78
CA LEU A 81 0.55 -1.00 8.71
C LEU A 81 1.33 0.27 9.06
N ASN A 82 1.26 0.76 10.31
CA ASN A 82 2.03 1.93 10.71
C ASN A 82 3.55 1.66 10.67
N ILE A 83 4.00 0.48 11.08
CA ILE A 83 5.42 0.08 10.96
C ILE A 83 5.81 0.02 9.48
N LEU A 84 5.04 -0.68 8.64
CA LEU A 84 5.32 -0.79 7.21
C LEU A 84 5.35 0.57 6.52
N ARG A 85 4.42 1.46 6.87
CA ARG A 85 4.41 2.86 6.40
C ARG A 85 5.73 3.56 6.72
N ASN A 86 6.20 3.45 7.97
CA ASN A 86 7.43 4.11 8.37
C ASN A 86 8.66 3.59 7.60
N LEU A 87 8.65 2.33 7.18
CA LEU A 87 9.76 1.67 6.48
C LEU A 87 9.67 1.81 4.94
N SER A 88 8.50 2.08 4.38
CA SER A 88 8.22 2.04 2.93
C SER A 88 8.97 3.07 2.08
N ASP A 89 9.58 4.08 2.71
CA ASP A 89 10.49 5.02 2.04
C ASP A 89 11.86 4.41 1.72
N VAL A 90 12.23 3.33 2.40
CA VAL A 90 13.41 2.52 2.06
C VAL A 90 13.06 1.62 0.86
N LYS A 91 13.80 1.74 -0.25
CA LYS A 91 13.53 0.94 -1.46
C LYS A 91 13.50 -0.57 -1.19
N GLU A 92 14.46 -1.08 -0.41
CA GLU A 92 14.52 -2.49 -0.04
C GLU A 92 13.25 -2.95 0.69
N ALA A 93 12.61 -2.06 1.48
CA ALA A 93 11.35 -2.37 2.13
C ALA A 93 10.20 -2.53 1.12
N ALA A 94 10.12 -1.65 0.12
CA ALA A 94 9.13 -1.75 -0.94
C ALA A 94 9.30 -3.06 -1.74
N ASP A 95 10.54 -3.43 -2.05
CA ASP A 95 10.87 -4.68 -2.74
C ASP A 95 10.40 -5.90 -1.92
N PHE A 96 10.59 -5.90 -0.59
CA PHE A 96 10.06 -6.95 0.29
C PHE A 96 8.54 -6.96 0.39
N ILE A 97 7.87 -5.80 0.40
CA ILE A 97 6.39 -5.73 0.45
C ILE A 97 5.79 -6.34 -0.83
N ILE A 98 6.37 -6.04 -1.98
CA ILE A 98 5.97 -6.59 -3.28
C ILE A 98 6.29 -8.08 -3.38
N GLY A 99 7.47 -8.49 -2.91
CA GLY A 99 7.93 -9.87 -3.02
C GLY A 99 7.37 -10.84 -1.97
N SER A 100 6.73 -10.34 -0.91
CA SER A 100 6.15 -11.18 0.15
C SER A 100 4.74 -11.63 -0.19
N ASP A 101 4.50 -12.94 -0.08
CA ASP A 101 3.20 -13.55 -0.34
C ASP A 101 2.07 -12.85 0.45
N ASN A 102 0.99 -12.51 -0.26
CA ASN A 102 -0.23 -11.87 0.26
C ASN A 102 -0.03 -10.53 0.98
N CYS A 103 1.19 -9.98 1.05
CA CYS A 103 1.45 -8.76 1.81
C CYS A 103 0.83 -7.55 1.09
N LEU A 104 1.11 -7.41 -0.21
CA LEU A 104 0.51 -6.37 -1.05
C LEU A 104 -1.02 -6.48 -1.07
N SER A 105 -1.55 -7.70 -1.23
CA SER A 105 -2.99 -7.97 -1.24
C SER A 105 -3.65 -7.57 0.08
N SER A 106 -3.05 -7.93 1.22
CA SER A 106 -3.54 -7.52 2.55
C SER A 106 -3.54 -5.99 2.71
N ILE A 107 -2.55 -5.28 2.18
CA ILE A 107 -2.52 -3.81 2.21
C ILE A 107 -3.64 -3.22 1.33
N SER A 108 -3.90 -3.81 0.16
CA SER A 108 -5.02 -3.42 -0.72
C SER A 108 -6.38 -3.62 -0.05
N ASP A 109 -6.58 -4.76 0.61
CA ASP A 109 -7.83 -5.06 1.34
C ASP A 109 -8.08 -4.05 2.47
N ASN A 110 -7.01 -3.65 3.17
CA ASN A 110 -7.07 -2.63 4.21
C ASN A 110 -7.33 -1.22 3.67
N LEU A 111 -6.87 -0.92 2.45
CA LEU A 111 -7.23 0.33 1.75
C LEU A 111 -8.73 0.38 1.43
N ASP A 112 -9.34 -0.76 1.07
CA ASP A 112 -10.75 -0.85 0.69
C ASP A 112 -11.68 -0.87 1.91
N THR A 113 -11.38 -1.72 2.89
CA THR A 113 -12.32 -2.07 3.97
C THR A 113 -11.84 -1.72 5.38
N GLY A 114 -10.60 -1.25 5.53
CA GLY A 114 -10.01 -0.93 6.82
C GLY A 114 -10.69 0.24 7.52
N SER A 115 -10.35 0.43 8.80
CA SER A 115 -10.69 1.64 9.54
C SER A 115 -10.05 2.88 8.92
N CYS A 116 -10.51 4.06 9.36
CA CYS A 116 -9.97 5.32 8.90
C CYS A 116 -8.42 5.38 8.96
N ARG A 117 -7.81 4.94 10.06
CA ARG A 117 -6.35 4.98 10.24
C ARG A 117 -5.63 3.92 9.40
N GLU A 118 -6.22 2.73 9.29
CA GLU A 118 -5.66 1.65 8.46
C GLU A 118 -5.63 2.07 6.99
N ARG A 119 -6.70 2.69 6.49
CA ARG A 119 -6.77 3.22 5.12
C ARG A 119 -5.73 4.32 4.87
N GLU A 120 -5.54 5.22 5.85
CA GLU A 120 -4.49 6.25 5.80
C GLU A 120 -3.08 5.64 5.73
N HIS A 121 -2.81 4.59 6.51
CA HIS A 121 -1.53 3.90 6.44
C HIS A 121 -1.35 3.17 5.12
N ALA A 122 -2.38 2.43 4.67
CA ALA A 122 -2.34 1.66 3.43
C ALA A 122 -2.07 2.54 2.20
N VAL A 123 -2.76 3.68 2.05
CA VAL A 123 -2.55 4.58 0.90
C VAL A 123 -1.12 5.15 0.86
N VAL A 124 -0.52 5.43 2.02
CA VAL A 124 0.87 5.93 2.09
C VAL A 124 1.86 4.85 1.68
N ILE A 125 1.67 3.61 2.15
CA ILE A 125 2.53 2.48 1.78
C ILE A 125 2.48 2.25 0.28
N LEU A 126 1.28 2.15 -0.29
CA LEU A 126 1.10 1.88 -1.72
C LEU A 126 1.66 3.03 -2.58
N LEU A 127 1.48 4.29 -2.15
CA LEU A 127 2.09 5.44 -2.83
C LEU A 127 3.62 5.34 -2.82
N ALA A 128 4.22 5.00 -1.68
CA ALA A 128 5.67 4.88 -1.56
C ALA A 128 6.21 3.77 -2.47
N VAL A 129 5.57 2.59 -2.46
CA VAL A 129 5.89 1.46 -3.35
C VAL A 129 5.85 1.89 -4.81
N CYS A 130 4.75 2.50 -5.27
CA CYS A 130 4.63 2.97 -6.65
C CYS A 130 5.63 4.09 -7.03
N SER A 131 6.15 4.82 -6.04
CA SER A 131 7.12 5.90 -6.27
C SER A 131 8.53 5.39 -6.54
N HIS A 132 8.85 4.15 -6.13
CA HIS A 132 10.16 3.54 -6.36
C HIS A 132 10.33 2.93 -7.75
N SER A 133 9.25 2.41 -8.36
CA SER A 133 9.30 1.75 -9.66
C SER A 133 7.95 1.76 -10.39
N THR A 134 8.02 1.92 -11.71
CA THR A 134 6.85 1.79 -12.60
C THR A 134 6.32 0.37 -12.70
N GLU A 135 7.18 -0.63 -12.53
CA GLU A 135 6.82 -2.05 -12.52
C GLU A 135 5.99 -2.37 -11.25
N ASP A 136 6.43 -1.88 -10.09
CA ASP A 136 5.71 -2.04 -8.82
C ASP A 136 4.34 -1.37 -8.87
N CYS A 137 4.25 -0.20 -9.51
CA CYS A 137 3.00 0.49 -9.78
C CYS A 137 2.01 -0.38 -10.58
N SER A 138 2.49 -1.15 -11.56
CA SER A 138 1.67 -2.10 -12.31
C SER A 138 1.12 -3.21 -11.41
N LEU A 139 1.92 -3.72 -10.47
CA LEU A 139 1.51 -4.75 -9.52
C LEU A 139 0.44 -4.22 -8.56
N VAL A 140 0.64 -3.04 -7.99
CA VAL A 140 -0.34 -2.37 -7.12
C VAL A 140 -1.69 -2.18 -7.84
N MET A 141 -1.69 -1.83 -9.12
CA MET A 141 -2.93 -1.68 -9.88
C MET A 141 -3.66 -3.00 -10.13
N LYS A 142 -2.94 -4.13 -10.25
CA LYS A 142 -3.55 -5.45 -10.43
C LYS A 142 -4.36 -5.90 -9.20
N GLU A 143 -4.03 -5.38 -8.02
CA GLU A 143 -4.82 -5.57 -6.79
C GLU A 143 -6.14 -4.78 -6.77
N GLY A 144 -6.44 -4.00 -7.81
CA GLY A 144 -7.74 -3.35 -7.96
C GLY A 144 -7.95 -2.14 -7.04
N VAL A 145 -6.90 -1.43 -6.65
CA VAL A 145 -6.95 -0.31 -5.69
C VAL A 145 -7.76 0.93 -6.15
N ILE A 146 -8.02 1.08 -7.45
CA ILE A 146 -8.59 2.32 -8.03
C ILE A 146 -9.94 2.73 -7.41
N PRO A 147 -10.95 1.85 -7.27
CA PRO A 147 -12.24 2.23 -6.69
C PRO A 147 -12.10 2.74 -5.24
N ALA A 148 -11.27 2.06 -4.43
CA ALA A 148 -11.00 2.46 -3.06
C ALA A 148 -10.31 3.83 -2.99
N LEU A 149 -9.36 4.11 -3.89
CA LEU A 149 -8.70 5.42 -3.96
C LEU A 149 -9.65 6.54 -4.36
N VAL A 150 -10.54 6.31 -5.33
CA VAL A 150 -11.55 7.30 -5.74
C VAL A 150 -12.51 7.59 -4.58
N GLU A 151 -12.99 6.57 -3.90
CA GLU A 151 -13.84 6.73 -2.71
C GLU A 151 -13.12 7.53 -1.62
N LEU A 152 -11.87 7.17 -1.32
CA LEU A 152 -11.06 7.82 -0.30
C LEU A 152 -10.77 9.30 -0.63
N SER A 153 -10.64 9.63 -1.92
CA SER A 153 -10.42 11.01 -2.38
C SER A 153 -11.61 11.95 -2.14
N VAL A 154 -12.81 11.40 -1.98
CA VAL A 154 -14.04 12.17 -1.78
C VAL A 154 -14.51 12.12 -0.33
N ASN A 155 -14.43 10.95 0.30
CA ASN A 155 -15.02 10.68 1.61
C ASN A 155 -13.98 10.47 2.73
N GLY A 156 -12.70 10.35 2.40
CA GLY A 156 -11.65 10.18 3.39
C GLY A 156 -11.44 11.40 4.29
N THR A 157 -10.59 11.23 5.30
CA THR A 157 -10.03 12.37 6.06
C THR A 157 -9.23 13.28 5.14
N ASN A 158 -8.95 14.51 5.59
CA ASN A 158 -8.09 15.42 4.82
C ASN A 158 -6.74 14.76 4.48
N PHE A 159 -6.16 14.01 5.42
CA PHE A 159 -4.94 13.24 5.17
C PHE A 159 -5.14 12.18 4.08
N ALA A 160 -6.17 11.33 4.22
CA ALA A 160 -6.42 10.26 3.26
C ALA A 160 -6.75 10.80 1.85
N LYS A 161 -7.45 11.94 1.77
CA LYS A 161 -7.76 12.64 0.52
C LYS A 161 -6.50 13.11 -0.19
N ASP A 162 -5.61 13.81 0.53
CA ASP A 162 -4.38 14.33 -0.06
C ASP A 162 -3.51 13.21 -0.63
N TYR A 163 -3.39 12.10 0.09
CA TYR A 163 -2.58 10.96 -0.35
C TYR A 163 -3.24 10.13 -1.45
N SER A 164 -4.56 9.94 -1.42
CA SER A 164 -5.28 9.25 -2.50
C SER A 164 -5.23 10.04 -3.81
N ILE A 165 -5.37 11.36 -3.76
CA ILE A 165 -5.24 12.22 -4.95
C ILE A 165 -3.82 12.11 -5.53
N LYS A 166 -2.78 12.19 -4.68
CA LYS A 166 -1.39 12.01 -5.13
C LYS A 166 -1.17 10.65 -5.79
N MET A 167 -1.70 9.58 -5.19
CA MET A 167 -1.59 8.25 -5.76
C MET A 167 -2.31 8.14 -7.10
N LEU A 168 -3.55 8.64 -7.22
CA LEU A 168 -4.29 8.65 -8.48
C LEU A 168 -3.58 9.45 -9.58
N GLN A 169 -2.93 10.56 -9.23
CA GLN A 169 -2.11 11.33 -10.17
C GLN A 169 -0.90 10.52 -10.65
N LEU A 170 -0.17 9.87 -9.74
CA LEU A 170 0.96 9.00 -10.08
C LEU A 170 0.55 7.85 -11.01
N LEU A 171 -0.60 7.21 -10.75
CA LEU A 171 -1.13 6.15 -11.60
C LEU A 171 -1.51 6.66 -13.00
N ARG A 172 -2.10 7.86 -13.10
CA ARG A 172 -2.41 8.50 -14.39
C ARG A 172 -1.16 8.79 -15.21
N ASP A 173 -0.12 9.30 -14.56
CA ASP A 173 1.14 9.63 -15.22
C ASP A 173 1.84 8.36 -15.72
N TYR A 174 1.73 7.26 -14.95
CA TYR A 174 2.12 5.92 -15.40
C TYR A 174 1.40 5.49 -16.68
N PHE A 175 0.07 5.61 -16.77
CA PHE A 175 -0.68 5.25 -17.98
C PHE A 175 -0.27 6.08 -19.19
N SER A 176 -0.03 7.38 -18.97
CA SER A 176 0.37 8.31 -20.02
C SER A 176 1.77 7.97 -20.56
N SER A 177 2.69 7.58 -19.68
CA SER A 177 4.04 7.14 -20.06
C SER A 177 4.07 5.77 -20.75
N SER A 178 3.13 4.88 -20.40
CA SER A 178 3.05 3.52 -20.95
C SER A 178 2.49 3.55 -22.38
N CYS A 179 1.46 4.37 -22.64
CA CYS A 179 0.91 4.56 -23.99
C CYS A 179 1.95 5.15 -24.96
N SER A 180 2.82 6.05 -24.49
CA SER A 180 3.89 6.63 -25.33
C SER A 180 4.98 5.62 -25.72
N ARG A 181 5.21 4.58 -24.90
CA ARG A 181 6.22 3.53 -25.19
C ARG A 181 5.73 2.50 -26.21
N GLU A 182 4.44 2.20 -26.25
CA GLU A 182 3.85 1.26 -27.21
C GLU A 182 3.75 1.82 -28.64
N VAL A 183 3.72 3.15 -28.80
CA VAL A 183 3.74 3.79 -30.13
C VAL A 183 5.16 3.80 -30.73
N ALA A 184 6.21 3.83 -29.90
CA ALA A 184 7.59 3.90 -30.36
C ALA A 184 8.14 2.56 -30.88
N THR A 185 7.53 1.41 -30.53
CA THR A 185 7.98 0.08 -30.98
C THR A 185 7.33 -0.39 -32.28
N ASN A 186 6.35 0.34 -32.83
CA ASN A 186 5.63 -0.03 -34.05
C ASN A 186 6.11 0.71 -35.32
N HIS A 187 7.15 1.54 -35.24
CA HIS A 187 7.66 2.34 -36.37
C HIS A 187 9.00 1.85 -36.95
N ALA A 188 9.25 0.54 -36.93
CA ALA A 188 10.42 -0.05 -37.59
C ALA A 188 10.05 -1.27 -38.45
N ALA A 189 9.13 -1.11 -39.40
CA ALA A 189 9.13 -1.87 -40.68
C ALA A 189 8.07 -1.33 -41.67
N GLU A 190 8.59 -0.88 -42.82
CA GLU A 190 8.02 -0.87 -44.19
C GLU A 190 6.85 0.05 -44.64
N ASN A 191 7.24 0.93 -45.58
CA ASN A 191 6.61 1.50 -46.79
C ASN A 191 5.08 1.43 -47.08
N PRO A 192 4.53 2.44 -47.78
CA PRO A 192 3.09 2.61 -47.95
C PRO A 192 2.55 1.90 -49.20
N SER A 193 1.43 1.18 -49.08
CA SER A 193 0.53 0.96 -50.23
C SER A 193 -0.94 0.84 -49.83
N ASN A 194 -1.73 1.65 -50.53
CA ASN A 194 -3.18 1.68 -50.76
C ASN A 194 -4.10 0.66 -50.06
N GLY A 195 -5.07 1.22 -49.32
CA GLY A 195 -6.50 1.04 -49.59
C GLY A 195 -7.12 -0.34 -49.32
N SER A 196 -7.73 -0.49 -48.14
CA SER A 196 -9.12 -0.97 -48.03
C SER A 196 -9.65 -0.78 -46.61
N ILE A 197 -10.93 -0.42 -46.51
CA ILE A 197 -11.68 -0.31 -45.27
C ILE A 197 -11.70 -1.68 -44.58
N CYS A 198 -11.08 -1.79 -43.41
CA CYS A 198 -11.25 -2.95 -42.54
C CYS A 198 -11.74 -2.48 -41.17
N LYS A 199 -12.93 -2.95 -40.82
CA LYS A 199 -13.66 -2.66 -39.57
C LYS A 199 -12.77 -2.95 -38.37
N GLN A 200 -12.59 -1.98 -37.48
CA GLN A 200 -11.94 -2.22 -36.19
C GLN A 200 -12.81 -3.17 -35.34
N PRO A 201 -12.25 -4.24 -34.74
CA PRO A 201 -12.91 -4.95 -33.67
C PRO A 201 -12.88 -4.08 -32.42
N ILE A 202 -14.05 -3.89 -31.81
CA ILE A 202 -14.24 -3.23 -30.54
C ILE A 202 -13.36 -3.93 -29.50
N SER A 203 -12.38 -3.20 -28.95
CA SER A 203 -11.50 -3.68 -27.88
C SER A 203 -12.32 -3.99 -26.63
N ASN A 204 -12.10 -5.17 -26.06
CA ASN A 204 -12.83 -5.77 -24.95
C ASN A 204 -12.53 -5.09 -23.60
N SER A 205 -12.90 -3.82 -23.41
CA SER A 205 -12.95 -3.18 -22.08
C SER A 205 -14.30 -3.37 -21.37
N ALA A 206 -15.27 -4.02 -22.01
CA ALA A 206 -16.59 -4.30 -21.45
C ALA A 206 -16.64 -5.68 -20.75
N ARG A 207 -16.06 -5.82 -19.55
CA ARG A 207 -16.44 -6.95 -18.67
C ARG A 207 -16.40 -6.72 -17.15
N TYR A 208 -15.99 -5.56 -16.64
CA TYR A 208 -15.89 -5.36 -15.18
C TYR A 208 -16.99 -4.50 -14.53
N ILE A 209 -18.02 -4.06 -15.28
CA ILE A 209 -19.12 -3.24 -14.74
C ILE A 209 -20.47 -3.97 -14.86
N SER A 210 -20.58 -5.19 -14.34
CA SER A 210 -21.86 -5.91 -14.35
C SER A 210 -22.19 -6.72 -13.10
N ARG A 211 -21.56 -6.43 -11.96
CA ARG A 211 -22.04 -6.94 -10.66
C ARG A 211 -22.10 -5.81 -9.64
N LYS A 212 -23.34 -5.42 -9.30
CA LYS A 212 -23.78 -4.50 -8.23
C LYS A 212 -23.88 -3.00 -8.52
N LEU A 213 -24.71 -2.63 -9.50
CA LEU A 213 -25.52 -1.41 -9.39
C LEU A 213 -26.98 -1.80 -9.59
N ASN A 214 -27.63 -2.25 -8.52
CA ASN A 214 -29.08 -2.47 -8.53
C ASN A 214 -29.70 -2.10 -7.16
N ILE A 215 -29.24 -0.99 -6.59
CA ILE A 215 -29.84 -0.40 -5.38
C ILE A 215 -29.76 1.11 -5.61
N PHE A 216 -30.89 1.81 -5.46
CA PHE A 216 -31.12 3.23 -5.74
C PHE A 216 -31.64 3.58 -7.14
N SER A 217 -32.91 3.25 -7.36
CA SER A 217 -33.81 4.15 -8.06
C SER A 217 -35.06 4.35 -7.20
N LYS A 218 -35.17 5.52 -6.57
CA LYS A 218 -36.43 6.04 -6.01
C LYS A 218 -37.06 6.93 -7.07
N PRO A 219 -38.37 6.84 -7.34
CA PRO A 219 -39.13 7.97 -7.83
C PRO A 219 -39.86 8.66 -6.67
N ARG A 220 -39.74 10.00 -6.61
CA ARG A 220 -40.74 10.87 -5.99
C ARG A 220 -41.95 10.92 -6.90
N SER A 221 -43.14 10.79 -6.34
CA SER A 221 -44.38 11.22 -7.00
C SER A 221 -45.23 11.98 -5.99
N LEU A 222 -45.42 13.26 -6.30
CA LEU A 222 -46.42 14.15 -5.71
C LEU A 222 -47.80 13.66 -6.15
N THR A 223 -48.79 13.69 -5.27
CA THR A 223 -50.19 13.72 -5.70
C THR A 223 -50.93 14.70 -4.81
N LEU A 224 -51.51 15.66 -5.48
CA LEU A 224 -52.30 16.78 -4.98
C LEU A 224 -53.75 16.41 -5.31
N ALA A 225 -54.59 16.22 -4.30
CA ALA A 225 -56.05 16.31 -4.32
C ALA A 225 -56.56 16.27 -2.88
#